data_AF-A0A821XJK5-F1
#
_entry.id   AF-A0A821XJK5-F1
#
_cell.length_a   1.000
_cell.length_b   1.000
_cell.length_c   1.000
_cell.angle_alpha   90.00
_cell.angle_beta   90.00
_cell.angle_gamma   90.00
#
_symmetry.space_group_name_H-M   'P 1'
#
loop_
_entity.id
_entity.type
_entity.pdbx_description
1 polymer ?
#
loop_
_entity_poly.entity_id
_entity_poly.type
_entity_poly.pdbx_seq_one_letter_code
_entity_poly.pdbx_strand_id
1 'polypeptide(L)'
;MAKQEYLRDRLLTQRWNLIRAVSDYNFNGTEVVSMEKLLSDQLSIYEKVLEEASGSGLSLEIENNFPPLEEKWSILQAVFFASTVLTTIGYGNIVPETFWGRLFCIIYALVGIPLTLTVIADLGRVFATCVSVIAKHLPEMPKWCSRVSEANPAGQKSLYAFWAVGFLFVYLSAGAGLFKMWEDDWTFYDGFYFCFITMTTIGFGDLVPKRPKYMLLCTLYILIGLALTSTIIELVRRQYARSWQQLRALSGPLADTLRRLGDAGRGVDVSALHDLRKVLTVVTMPRMGGGRNSLADKRQLEWEAALEAVIRNINSPSPTQQKPPIVQIVIYESSV
;
A
#
# COMPACT_ATOMS: atom_id res chain seq x y z
N MET A 1 8.96 -14.63 -34.95
CA MET A 1 9.50 -15.81 -35.67
C MET A 1 10.90 -15.56 -36.21
N ALA A 2 11.11 -14.72 -37.24
CA ALA A 2 12.47 -14.51 -37.82
C ALA A 2 13.57 -14.09 -36.82
N LYS A 3 13.26 -13.18 -35.87
CA LYS A 3 14.21 -12.78 -34.81
C LYS A 3 14.56 -13.92 -33.85
N GLN A 4 13.58 -14.78 -33.53
CA GLN A 4 13.77 -15.90 -32.61
C GLN A 4 14.57 -17.03 -33.27
N GLU A 5 14.32 -17.31 -34.55
CA GLU A 5 15.12 -18.27 -35.33
C GLU A 5 16.57 -17.82 -35.47
N TYR A 6 16.81 -16.53 -35.76
CA TYR A 6 18.14 -15.96 -35.79
C TYR A 6 18.88 -16.10 -34.44
N LEU A 7 18.20 -15.80 -33.33
CA LEU A 7 18.79 -15.95 -32.00
C LEU A 7 19.06 -17.41 -31.66
N ARG A 8 18.19 -18.33 -32.10
CA ARG A 8 18.38 -19.78 -31.92
C ARG A 8 19.61 -20.28 -32.65
N ASP A 9 19.77 -19.92 -33.92
CA ASP A 9 20.91 -20.31 -34.75
C ASP A 9 22.23 -19.74 -34.20
N ARG A 10 22.21 -18.47 -33.79
CA ARG A 10 23.35 -17.81 -33.16
C ARG A 10 23.74 -18.48 -31.84
N LEU A 11 22.78 -18.87 -31.02
CA LEU A 11 23.03 -19.56 -29.75
C LEU A 11 23.59 -20.98 -29.95
N LEU A 12 23.04 -21.73 -30.91
CA LEU A 12 23.57 -23.04 -31.28
C LEU A 12 25.00 -22.94 -31.82
N THR A 13 25.29 -21.92 -32.62
CA THR A 13 26.64 -21.64 -33.14
C THR A 13 27.63 -21.37 -32.00
N GLN A 14 27.26 -20.53 -31.02
CA GLN A 14 28.14 -20.27 -29.87
C GLN A 14 28.33 -21.50 -28.98
N ARG A 15 27.29 -22.33 -28.79
CA ARG A 15 27.42 -23.63 -28.11
C ARG A 15 28.46 -24.52 -28.80
N TRP A 16 28.40 -24.62 -30.12
CA TRP A 16 29.37 -25.42 -30.89
C TRP A 16 30.79 -24.84 -30.86
N ASN A 17 30.94 -23.52 -30.87
CA ASN A 17 32.24 -22.87 -30.73
C ASN A 17 32.86 -23.14 -29.36
N LEU A 18 32.06 -23.08 -28.29
CA LEU A 18 32.50 -23.43 -26.94
C LEU A 18 32.96 -24.89 -26.87
N ILE A 19 32.14 -25.84 -27.36
CA ILE A 19 32.48 -27.28 -27.39
C ILE A 19 33.77 -27.52 -28.18
N ARG A 20 33.92 -26.87 -29.34
CA ARG A 20 35.13 -26.97 -30.17
C ARG A 20 36.36 -26.42 -29.45
N ALA A 21 36.25 -25.26 -28.82
CA ALA A 21 37.33 -24.68 -28.02
C ALA A 21 37.79 -25.62 -26.89
N VAL A 22 36.85 -26.29 -26.22
CA VAL A 22 37.17 -27.31 -25.20
C VAL A 22 37.86 -28.54 -25.81
N SER A 23 37.34 -29.03 -26.93
CA SER A 23 37.86 -30.22 -27.63
C SER A 23 39.27 -30.00 -28.17
N ASP A 24 39.50 -28.87 -28.84
CA ASP A 24 40.78 -28.55 -29.49
C ASP A 24 41.88 -28.30 -28.46
N TYR A 25 41.54 -27.74 -27.30
CA TYR A 25 42.49 -27.56 -26.19
C TYR A 25 42.93 -28.91 -25.59
N ASN A 26 42.01 -29.86 -25.44
CA ASN A 26 42.30 -31.19 -24.87
C ASN A 26 43.27 -32.01 -25.75
N PHE A 27 43.43 -31.63 -27.02
CA PHE A 27 44.33 -32.30 -27.97
C PHE A 27 45.74 -31.68 -28.03
N ASN A 28 45.92 -30.42 -27.62
CA ASN A 28 47.16 -29.65 -27.80
C ASN A 28 47.95 -29.36 -26.50
N GLY A 29 47.45 -29.80 -25.34
CA GLY A 29 48.26 -30.17 -24.17
C GLY A 29 49.25 -29.16 -23.58
N THR A 30 49.07 -27.85 -23.77
CA THR A 30 50.02 -26.84 -23.27
C THR A 30 49.35 -25.79 -22.37
N GLU A 31 49.74 -25.80 -21.09
CA GLU A 31 49.48 -24.85 -19.99
C GLU A 31 48.02 -24.57 -19.53
N VAL A 32 47.65 -25.19 -18.40
CA VAL A 32 46.36 -25.08 -17.67
C VAL A 32 45.90 -23.64 -17.43
N VAL A 33 46.81 -22.69 -17.21
CA VAL A 33 46.49 -21.26 -16.97
C VAL A 33 45.90 -20.59 -18.22
N SER A 34 46.24 -21.07 -19.43
CA SER A 34 45.66 -20.59 -20.68
C SER A 34 44.23 -21.11 -20.90
N MET A 35 43.89 -22.29 -20.37
CA MET A 35 42.57 -22.90 -20.55
C MET A 35 41.49 -22.14 -19.80
N GLU A 36 41.69 -21.86 -18.51
CA GLU A 36 40.70 -21.18 -17.69
C GLU A 36 40.34 -19.82 -18.29
N LYS A 37 41.34 -19.09 -18.79
CA LYS A 37 41.15 -17.80 -19.44
C LYS A 37 40.39 -17.93 -20.77
N LEU A 38 40.77 -18.87 -21.62
CA LEU A 38 40.12 -19.09 -22.92
C LEU A 38 38.68 -19.60 -22.76
N LEU A 39 38.46 -20.51 -21.81
CA LEU A 39 37.16 -21.04 -21.46
C LEU A 39 36.27 -19.96 -20.87
N SER A 40 36.79 -19.13 -19.96
CA SER A 40 36.06 -18.01 -19.37
C SER A 40 35.64 -16.99 -20.44
N ASP A 41 36.52 -16.69 -21.40
CA ASP A 41 36.20 -15.78 -22.52
C ASP A 41 35.08 -16.36 -23.41
N GLN A 42 35.20 -17.63 -23.83
CA GLN A 42 34.18 -18.28 -24.66
C GLN A 42 32.85 -18.46 -23.93
N LEU A 43 32.91 -18.76 -22.63
CA LEU A 43 31.74 -18.90 -21.78
C LEU A 43 31.03 -17.55 -21.61
N SER A 44 31.77 -16.45 -21.44
CA SER A 44 31.18 -15.11 -21.36
C SER A 44 30.43 -14.71 -22.64
N ILE A 45 30.94 -15.11 -23.81
CA ILE A 45 30.29 -14.88 -25.10
C ILE A 45 29.01 -15.71 -25.20
N TYR A 46 29.06 -16.97 -24.79
CA TYR A 46 27.89 -17.85 -24.76
C TYR A 46 26.82 -17.32 -23.78
N GLU A 47 27.21 -16.93 -22.56
CA GLU A 47 26.32 -16.36 -21.54
C GLU A 47 25.63 -15.09 -22.03
N LYS A 48 26.37 -14.18 -22.69
CA LYS A 48 25.80 -12.96 -23.27
C LYS A 48 24.75 -13.24 -24.34
N VAL A 49 25.01 -14.24 -25.21
CA VAL A 49 24.05 -14.65 -26.24
C VAL A 49 22.85 -15.38 -25.64
N LEU A 50 23.08 -16.17 -24.58
CA LEU A 50 22.03 -16.85 -23.84
C LEU A 50 21.12 -15.85 -23.11
N GLU A 51 21.68 -14.80 -22.50
CA GLU A 51 20.92 -13.71 -21.89
C GLU A 51 20.08 -12.96 -22.92
N GLU A 52 20.66 -12.62 -24.08
CA GLU A 52 19.95 -11.98 -25.18
C GLU A 52 18.79 -12.85 -25.72
N ALA A 53 19.04 -14.15 -25.88
CA ALA A 53 18.04 -15.10 -26.32
C ALA A 53 16.93 -15.31 -25.28
N SER A 54 17.29 -15.45 -24.00
CA SER A 54 16.35 -15.58 -22.88
C SER A 54 15.48 -14.33 -22.71
N GLY A 55 16.09 -13.13 -22.72
CA GLY A 55 15.37 -11.86 -22.66
C GLY A 55 14.45 -11.61 -23.87
N SER A 56 14.72 -12.28 -25.00
CA SER A 56 13.83 -12.28 -26.17
C SER A 56 12.69 -13.30 -26.11
N GLY A 57 12.64 -14.13 -25.07
CA GLY A 57 11.64 -15.19 -24.87
C GLY A 57 11.88 -16.44 -25.71
N LEU A 58 13.12 -16.72 -26.13
CA LEU A 58 13.44 -17.95 -26.86
C LEU A 58 13.42 -19.15 -25.90
N SER A 59 12.46 -20.06 -26.05
CA SER A 59 12.49 -21.36 -25.39
C SER A 59 13.48 -22.28 -26.11
N LEU A 60 14.59 -22.61 -25.46
CA LEU A 60 15.52 -23.62 -25.98
C LEU A 60 14.92 -25.01 -25.80
N GLU A 61 14.83 -25.78 -26.88
CA GLU A 61 14.64 -27.23 -26.80
C GLU A 61 15.96 -27.82 -26.33
N ILE A 62 16.03 -28.12 -25.04
CA ILE A 62 17.24 -28.64 -24.41
C ILE A 62 17.38 -30.11 -24.77
N GLU A 63 18.59 -30.51 -25.16
CA GLU A 63 18.94 -31.88 -25.55
C GLU A 63 18.71 -32.86 -24.38
N ASN A 64 18.22 -34.05 -24.73
CA ASN A 64 17.72 -35.10 -23.84
C ASN A 64 18.66 -35.38 -22.65
N ASN A 65 18.43 -34.74 -21.49
CA ASN A 65 18.91 -35.07 -20.13
C ASN A 65 18.77 -33.91 -19.11
N PHE A 66 18.22 -32.76 -19.50
CA PHE A 66 17.77 -31.78 -18.52
C PHE A 66 16.49 -32.26 -17.83
N PRO A 67 16.24 -31.89 -16.55
CA PRO A 67 14.96 -32.16 -15.89
C PRO A 67 13.81 -31.69 -16.79
N PRO A 68 12.69 -32.43 -16.83
CA PRO A 68 11.60 -32.15 -17.76
C PRO A 68 11.20 -30.67 -17.65
N LEU A 69 11.01 -30.02 -18.81
CA LEU A 69 10.47 -28.65 -18.88
C LEU A 69 9.24 -28.60 -17.98
N GLU A 70 9.28 -27.80 -16.92
CA GLU A 70 8.07 -27.46 -16.17
C GLU A 70 7.08 -26.90 -17.19
N GLU A 71 5.96 -27.61 -17.39
CA GLU A 71 4.90 -27.13 -18.28
C GLU A 71 4.47 -25.74 -17.80
N LYS A 72 4.74 -24.71 -18.60
CA LYS A 72 4.39 -23.32 -18.27
C LYS A 72 2.87 -23.11 -18.13
N TRP A 73 2.07 -23.98 -18.75
CA TRP A 73 0.62 -23.86 -18.84
C TRP A 73 -0.11 -25.15 -18.47
N SER A 74 -0.22 -25.43 -17.17
CA SER A 74 -1.21 -26.39 -16.66
C SER A 74 -2.57 -25.73 -16.44
N ILE A 75 -3.66 -26.51 -16.34
CA ILE A 75 -5.01 -25.97 -16.07
C ILE A 75 -5.04 -25.16 -14.77
N LEU A 76 -4.37 -25.64 -13.72
CA LEU A 76 -4.33 -24.94 -12.42
C LEU A 76 -3.52 -23.65 -12.48
N GLN A 77 -2.40 -23.63 -13.24
CA GLN A 77 -1.66 -22.40 -13.50
C GLN A 77 -2.42 -21.44 -14.40
N ALA A 78 -3.22 -21.94 -15.36
CA ALA A 78 -4.07 -21.11 -16.20
C ALA A 78 -5.18 -20.44 -15.39
N VAL A 79 -5.80 -21.16 -14.43
CA VAL A 79 -6.76 -20.59 -13.47
C VAL A 79 -6.10 -19.55 -12.58
N PHE A 80 -4.88 -19.80 -12.10
CA PHE A 80 -4.11 -18.85 -11.32
C PHE A 80 -3.80 -17.58 -12.13
N PHE A 81 -3.29 -17.73 -13.36
CA PHE A 81 -3.07 -16.63 -14.30
C PHE A 81 -4.37 -15.84 -14.56
N ALA A 82 -5.47 -16.53 -14.87
CA ALA A 82 -6.75 -15.89 -15.12
C ALA A 82 -7.24 -15.10 -13.90
N SER A 83 -7.00 -15.62 -12.70
CA SER A 83 -7.35 -14.94 -11.44
C SER A 83 -6.48 -13.71 -11.20
N THR A 84 -5.17 -13.78 -11.45
CA THR A 84 -4.26 -12.64 -11.26
C THR A 84 -4.49 -11.50 -12.26
N VAL A 85 -4.99 -11.80 -13.45
CA VAL A 85 -5.46 -10.80 -14.42
C VAL A 85 -6.72 -10.11 -13.91
N LEU A 86 -7.71 -10.87 -13.40
CA LEU A 86 -8.96 -10.31 -12.88
C LEU A 86 -8.77 -9.45 -11.64
N THR A 87 -7.88 -9.87 -10.74
CA THR A 87 -7.57 -9.17 -9.50
C THR A 87 -6.54 -8.05 -9.68
N THR A 88 -6.10 -7.80 -10.92
CA THR A 88 -5.12 -6.78 -11.29
C THR A 88 -3.79 -6.90 -10.54
N ILE A 89 -3.41 -8.11 -10.10
CA ILE A 89 -2.11 -8.37 -9.49
C ILE A 89 -1.04 -8.51 -10.58
N GLY A 90 -1.31 -9.34 -11.59
CA GLY A 90 -0.49 -9.46 -12.79
C GLY A 90 1.01 -9.72 -12.57
N TYR A 91 1.40 -10.79 -11.87
CA TYR A 91 2.81 -11.13 -11.60
C TYR A 91 3.73 -11.17 -12.82
N GLY A 92 3.21 -11.42 -14.02
CA GLY A 92 4.00 -11.45 -15.25
C GLY A 92 4.92 -12.68 -15.40
N ASN A 93 4.90 -13.62 -14.45
CA ASN A 93 5.65 -14.88 -14.52
C ASN A 93 5.16 -15.80 -15.65
N ILE A 94 3.88 -15.73 -15.99
CA ILE A 94 3.25 -16.42 -17.12
C ILE A 94 2.43 -15.39 -17.89
N VAL A 95 2.68 -15.25 -19.20
CA VAL A 95 1.99 -14.28 -20.06
C VAL A 95 1.65 -14.89 -21.43
N PRO A 96 0.56 -14.47 -22.08
CA PRO A 96 0.24 -14.91 -23.42
C PRO A 96 1.22 -14.28 -24.44
N GLU A 97 1.94 -15.13 -25.16
CA GLU A 97 2.89 -14.69 -26.19
C GLU A 97 2.23 -14.54 -27.57
N THR A 98 1.14 -15.26 -27.82
CA THR A 98 0.44 -15.24 -29.11
C THR A 98 -0.41 -13.97 -29.28
N PHE A 99 -0.55 -13.52 -30.53
CA PHE A 99 -1.42 -12.38 -30.86
C PHE A 99 -2.85 -12.59 -30.36
N TRP A 100 -3.41 -13.77 -30.66
CA TRP A 100 -4.77 -14.14 -30.25
C TRP A 100 -4.93 -14.27 -28.74
N GLY A 101 -3.92 -14.81 -28.03
CA GLY A 101 -3.93 -14.90 -26.58
C GLY A 101 -3.91 -13.52 -25.91
N ARG A 102 -3.13 -12.58 -26.46
CA ARG A 102 -3.11 -11.18 -25.99
C ARG A 102 -4.45 -10.48 -26.24
N LEU A 103 -5.01 -10.63 -27.44
CA LEU A 103 -6.32 -10.06 -27.77
C LEU A 103 -7.43 -10.60 -26.85
N PHE A 104 -7.44 -11.91 -26.61
CA PHE A 104 -8.36 -12.53 -25.65
C PHE A 104 -8.17 -11.98 -24.24
N CYS A 105 -6.92 -11.86 -23.77
CA CYS A 105 -6.60 -11.32 -22.45
C CYS A 105 -7.12 -9.88 -22.27
N ILE A 106 -7.02 -9.03 -23.31
CA ILE A 106 -7.56 -7.66 -23.29
C ILE A 106 -9.08 -7.67 -23.07
N ILE A 107 -9.82 -8.46 -23.86
CA ILE A 107 -11.28 -8.54 -23.76
C ILE A 107 -11.70 -9.13 -22.40
N TYR A 108 -11.00 -10.17 -21.98
CA TYR A 108 -11.20 -10.83 -20.69
C TYR A 108 -11.00 -9.87 -19.51
N ALA A 109 -9.92 -9.08 -19.52
CA ALA A 109 -9.64 -8.10 -18.47
C ALA A 109 -10.67 -6.94 -18.47
N LEU A 110 -11.09 -6.46 -19.65
CA LEU A 110 -12.03 -5.35 -19.78
C LEU A 110 -13.38 -5.66 -19.12
N VAL A 111 -13.91 -6.86 -19.33
CA VAL A 111 -15.17 -7.31 -18.71
C VAL A 111 -14.96 -7.82 -17.30
N GLY A 112 -13.84 -8.52 -17.08
CA GLY A 112 -13.55 -9.22 -15.84
C GLY A 112 -13.23 -8.29 -14.67
N ILE A 113 -12.37 -7.28 -14.85
CA ILE A 113 -11.95 -6.39 -13.76
C ILE A 113 -13.16 -5.68 -13.11
N PRO A 114 -14.11 -5.06 -13.85
CA PRO A 114 -15.31 -4.46 -13.25
C PRO A 114 -16.18 -5.45 -12.46
N LEU A 115 -16.34 -6.67 -12.97
CA LEU A 115 -17.09 -7.73 -12.30
C LEU A 115 -16.38 -8.15 -11.01
N THR A 116 -15.06 -8.35 -11.05
CA THR A 116 -14.25 -8.71 -9.89
C THR A 116 -14.27 -7.63 -8.82
N LEU A 117 -14.20 -6.34 -9.19
CA LEU A 117 -14.33 -5.23 -8.23
C LEU A 117 -15.70 -5.23 -7.53
N THR A 118 -16.77 -5.55 -8.25
CA THR A 118 -18.11 -5.69 -7.69
C THR A 118 -18.19 -6.86 -6.71
N VAL A 119 -17.67 -8.02 -7.11
CA VAL A 119 -17.63 -9.23 -6.26
C VAL A 119 -16.80 -8.99 -5.00
N ILE A 120 -15.64 -8.34 -5.11
CA ILE A 120 -14.79 -8.00 -3.95
C ILE A 120 -15.54 -7.08 -2.98
N ALA A 121 -16.30 -6.10 -3.48
CA ALA A 121 -17.09 -5.19 -2.65
C ALA A 121 -18.19 -5.93 -1.87
N ASP A 122 -18.89 -6.86 -2.52
CA ASP A 122 -19.93 -7.66 -1.87
C ASP A 122 -19.34 -8.68 -0.89
N LEU A 123 -18.23 -9.32 -1.26
CA LEU A 123 -17.51 -10.26 -0.41
C LEU A 123 -17.00 -9.57 0.86
N GLY A 124 -16.54 -8.32 0.76
CA GLY A 124 -16.18 -7.50 1.92
C GLY A 124 -17.33 -7.28 2.91
N ARG A 125 -18.57 -7.15 2.44
CA ARG A 125 -19.77 -7.02 3.30
C ARG A 125 -20.10 -8.33 4.00
N VAL A 126 -19.98 -9.45 3.30
CA VAL A 126 -20.15 -10.79 3.88
C VAL A 126 -19.11 -11.01 4.98
N PHE A 127 -17.84 -10.69 4.72
CA PHE A 127 -16.78 -10.77 5.73
C PHE A 127 -17.07 -9.93 6.97
N ALA A 128 -17.48 -8.67 6.79
CA ALA A 128 -17.84 -7.81 7.92
C ALA A 128 -19.00 -8.41 8.75
N THR A 129 -19.96 -9.05 8.09
CA THR A 129 -21.08 -9.73 8.75
C THR A 129 -20.60 -10.98 9.50
N CYS A 130 -19.78 -11.83 8.88
CA CYS A 130 -19.19 -13.00 9.53
C CYS A 130 -18.37 -12.61 10.76
N VAL A 131 -17.52 -11.58 10.66
CA VAL A 131 -16.75 -11.05 11.80
C VAL A 131 -17.69 -10.57 12.92
N SER A 132 -18.79 -9.90 12.58
CA SER A 132 -19.77 -9.44 13.57
C SER A 132 -20.52 -10.58 14.25
N VAL A 133 -20.77 -11.69 13.56
CA VAL A 133 -21.40 -12.90 14.12
C VAL A 133 -20.42 -13.64 15.03
N ILE A 134 -19.17 -13.82 14.58
CA ILE A 134 -18.12 -14.44 15.38
C ILE A 134 -17.85 -13.62 16.65
N ALA A 135 -17.81 -12.28 16.54
CA ALA A 135 -17.64 -11.39 17.69
C ALA A 135 -18.78 -11.49 18.71
N LYS A 136 -20.00 -11.85 18.29
CA LYS A 136 -21.13 -12.10 19.20
C LYS A 136 -21.03 -13.46 19.90
N HIS A 137 -20.35 -14.43 19.30
CA HIS A 137 -20.12 -15.74 19.87
C HIS A 137 -18.84 -15.83 20.73
N LEU A 138 -17.94 -14.85 20.62
CA LEU A 138 -16.85 -14.70 21.58
C LEU A 138 -17.41 -14.22 22.93
N PRO A 139 -16.91 -14.75 24.07
CA PRO A 139 -17.29 -14.28 25.39
C PRO A 139 -16.99 -12.78 25.52
N GLU A 140 -17.83 -12.07 26.27
CA GLU A 140 -17.76 -10.62 26.46
C GLU A 140 -16.32 -10.16 26.68
N MET A 141 -15.85 -9.25 25.81
CA MET A 141 -14.54 -8.62 25.92
C MET A 141 -14.32 -8.10 27.35
N PRO A 142 -13.10 -8.21 27.91
CA PRO A 142 -12.83 -7.79 29.29
C PRO A 142 -13.22 -6.32 29.49
N LYS A 143 -13.92 -6.02 30.60
CA LYS A 143 -14.51 -4.72 30.98
C LYS A 143 -13.57 -3.50 30.91
N TRP A 144 -12.26 -3.74 30.77
CA TRP A 144 -11.25 -2.71 30.53
C TRP A 144 -11.37 -2.06 29.14
N CYS A 145 -11.79 -2.81 28.11
CA CYS A 145 -12.00 -2.26 26.75
C CYS A 145 -13.30 -1.45 26.64
N SER A 146 -14.34 -1.80 27.39
CA SER A 146 -15.62 -1.08 27.39
C SER A 146 -15.55 0.28 28.09
N ARG A 147 -14.69 0.44 29.12
CA ARG A 147 -14.46 1.76 29.74
C ARG A 147 -13.70 2.74 28.84
N VAL A 148 -12.83 2.24 27.96
CA VAL A 148 -12.15 3.06 26.94
C VAL A 148 -13.12 3.44 25.81
N SER A 149 -14.16 2.64 25.59
CA SER A 149 -15.21 2.86 24.58
C SER A 149 -16.15 4.03 24.92
N GLU A 150 -16.45 4.28 26.21
CA GLU A 150 -17.35 5.38 26.61
C GLU A 150 -16.65 6.73 26.74
N ALA A 151 -15.33 6.77 27.01
CA ALA A 151 -14.61 8.00 27.31
C ALA A 151 -14.22 8.84 26.07
N ASN A 152 -14.17 8.27 24.85
CA ASN A 152 -13.81 9.05 23.65
C ASN A 152 -14.33 8.42 22.34
N PRO A 153 -15.50 8.83 21.81
CA PRO A 153 -16.07 8.27 20.57
C PRO A 153 -15.23 8.58 19.31
N ALA A 154 -14.33 9.58 19.34
CA ALA A 154 -13.37 9.85 18.28
C ALA A 154 -12.14 8.91 18.36
N GLY A 155 -11.67 8.63 19.58
CA GLY A 155 -10.59 7.66 19.85
C GLY A 155 -10.99 6.22 19.53
N GLN A 156 -12.25 5.86 19.79
CA GLN A 156 -12.79 4.52 19.54
C GLN A 156 -12.76 4.16 18.04
N LYS A 157 -13.08 5.12 17.16
CA LYS A 157 -13.04 4.91 15.70
C LYS A 157 -11.62 4.72 15.17
N SER A 158 -10.63 5.41 15.75
CA SER A 158 -9.22 5.16 15.46
C SER A 158 -8.76 3.80 15.99
N LEU A 159 -9.25 3.38 17.16
CA LEU A 159 -8.91 2.10 17.77
C LEU A 159 -9.37 0.92 16.89
N TYR A 160 -10.59 0.97 16.34
CA TYR A 160 -11.07 -0.05 15.39
C TYR A 160 -10.21 -0.14 14.13
N ALA A 161 -9.71 0.98 13.61
CA ALA A 161 -8.79 0.97 12.47
C ALA A 161 -7.45 0.30 12.82
N PHE A 162 -6.90 0.56 14.02
CA PHE A 162 -5.71 -0.14 14.50
C PHE A 162 -5.93 -1.65 14.64
N TRP A 163 -7.07 -2.08 15.20
CA TRP A 163 -7.42 -3.50 15.30
C TRP A 163 -7.60 -4.16 13.92
N ALA A 164 -8.18 -3.44 12.94
CA ALA A 164 -8.33 -3.94 11.58
C ALA A 164 -6.98 -4.14 10.86
N VAL A 165 -6.04 -3.21 11.03
CA VAL A 165 -4.66 -3.35 10.52
C VAL A 165 -3.92 -4.49 11.22
N GLY A 166 -4.09 -4.64 12.53
CA GLY A 166 -3.55 -5.78 13.28
C GLY A 166 -4.09 -7.12 12.80
N PHE A 167 -5.39 -7.21 12.54
CA PHE A 167 -6.02 -8.42 11.98
C PHE A 167 -5.46 -8.77 10.60
N LEU A 168 -5.23 -7.78 9.73
CA LEU A 168 -4.57 -8.00 8.44
C LEU A 168 -3.14 -8.55 8.62
N PHE A 169 -2.38 -8.00 9.57
CA PHE A 169 -1.03 -8.47 9.84
C PHE A 169 -1.01 -9.93 10.31
N VAL A 170 -1.97 -10.34 11.14
CA VAL A 170 -2.15 -11.74 11.55
C VAL A 170 -2.50 -12.61 10.35
N TYR A 171 -3.41 -12.15 9.47
CA TYR A 171 -3.78 -12.87 8.26
C TYR A 171 -2.60 -13.05 7.27
N LEU A 172 -1.78 -12.02 7.09
CA LEU A 172 -0.54 -12.08 6.31
C LEU A 172 0.46 -13.07 6.92
N SER A 173 0.63 -13.03 8.25
CA SER A 173 1.51 -13.95 8.98
C SER A 173 1.03 -15.41 8.88
N ALA A 174 -0.28 -15.65 8.93
CA ALA A 174 -0.85 -16.98 8.75
C ALA A 174 -0.62 -17.50 7.33
N GLY A 175 -0.79 -16.64 6.31
CA GLY A 175 -0.45 -16.97 4.92
C GLY A 175 1.03 -17.30 4.75
N ALA A 176 1.92 -16.52 5.36
CA ALA A 176 3.37 -16.75 5.33
C ALA A 176 3.74 -18.14 5.88
N GLY A 177 3.13 -18.54 7.00
CA GLY A 177 3.29 -19.88 7.56
C GLY A 177 2.79 -20.97 6.61
N LEU A 178 1.63 -20.76 5.97
CA LEU A 178 1.04 -21.70 5.02
C LEU A 178 1.91 -21.89 3.78
N PHE A 179 2.39 -20.80 3.18
CA PHE A 179 3.25 -20.85 2.00
C PHE A 179 4.61 -21.45 2.29
N LYS A 180 5.22 -21.15 3.46
CA LYS A 180 6.42 -21.83 3.93
C LYS A 180 6.23 -23.36 4.05
N MET A 181 5.03 -23.82 4.44
CA MET A 181 4.76 -25.25 4.53
C MET A 181 4.51 -25.90 3.17
N TRP A 182 4.14 -25.13 2.14
CA TRP A 182 3.86 -25.64 0.80
C TRP A 182 5.07 -25.58 -0.12
N GLU A 183 5.89 -24.54 0.01
CA GLU A 183 7.10 -24.31 -0.77
C GLU A 183 8.32 -24.45 0.15
N ASP A 184 9.08 -25.53 -0.06
CA ASP A 184 10.25 -25.87 0.77
C ASP A 184 11.40 -24.85 0.62
N ASP A 185 11.44 -24.13 -0.50
CA ASP A 185 12.47 -23.13 -0.81
C ASP A 185 12.20 -21.76 -0.17
N TRP A 186 11.05 -21.56 0.49
CA TRP A 186 10.63 -20.25 0.99
C TRP A 186 10.92 -20.11 2.48
N THR A 187 11.51 -18.96 2.86
CA THR A 187 11.56 -18.57 4.26
C THR A 187 10.22 -17.97 4.71
N PHE A 188 10.01 -17.85 6.03
CA PHE A 188 8.82 -17.15 6.54
C PHE A 188 8.75 -15.70 6.05
N TYR A 189 9.90 -15.05 5.89
CA TYR A 189 9.98 -13.69 5.37
C TYR A 189 9.54 -13.63 3.90
N ASP A 190 10.01 -14.57 3.07
CA ASP A 190 9.62 -14.66 1.65
C ASP A 190 8.11 -14.88 1.51
N GLY A 191 7.54 -15.77 2.34
CA GLY A 191 6.10 -15.99 2.40
C GLY A 191 5.32 -14.74 2.85
N PHE A 192 5.82 -14.01 3.84
CA PHE A 192 5.18 -12.78 4.32
C PHE A 192 5.26 -11.66 3.27
N TYR A 193 6.43 -11.49 2.65
CA TYR A 193 6.66 -10.54 1.58
C TYR A 193 5.75 -10.86 0.38
N PHE A 194 5.70 -12.12 -0.04
CA PHE A 194 4.78 -12.57 -1.10
C PHE A 194 3.34 -12.21 -0.76
N CYS A 195 2.85 -12.58 0.44
CA CYS A 195 1.50 -12.23 0.87
C CYS A 195 1.27 -10.73 0.83
N PHE A 196 2.19 -9.91 1.35
CA PHE A 196 2.03 -8.46 1.37
C PHE A 196 1.96 -7.84 -0.03
N ILE A 197 2.91 -8.16 -0.92
CA ILE A 197 2.98 -7.67 -2.31
C ILE A 197 1.76 -8.11 -3.12
N THR A 198 1.26 -9.31 -2.84
CA THR A 198 0.07 -9.87 -3.47
C THR A 198 -1.21 -9.16 -3.04
N MET A 199 -1.38 -8.98 -1.73
CA MET A 199 -2.58 -8.36 -1.14
C MET A 199 -2.67 -6.86 -1.42
N THR A 200 -1.53 -6.20 -1.61
CA THR A 200 -1.46 -4.80 -2.06
C THR A 200 -1.61 -4.64 -3.57
N THR A 201 -1.80 -5.74 -4.31
CA THR A 201 -1.91 -5.77 -5.78
C THR A 201 -0.69 -5.19 -6.52
N ILE A 202 0.48 -5.16 -5.88
CA ILE A 202 1.73 -4.73 -6.52
C ILE A 202 2.25 -5.81 -7.46
N GLY A 203 2.27 -7.06 -6.99
CA GLY A 203 2.51 -8.23 -7.84
C GLY A 203 3.86 -8.24 -8.59
N PHE A 204 5.00 -8.08 -7.91
CA PHE A 204 6.31 -8.09 -8.59
C PHE A 204 6.62 -9.37 -9.37
N GLY A 205 6.10 -10.52 -8.91
CA GLY A 205 6.27 -11.81 -9.59
C GLY A 205 7.63 -12.46 -9.43
N ASP A 206 8.47 -11.89 -8.55
CA ASP A 206 9.74 -12.45 -8.07
C ASP A 206 9.53 -13.74 -7.27
N LEU A 207 8.48 -13.78 -6.46
CA LEU A 207 8.05 -14.96 -5.71
C LEU A 207 6.62 -15.33 -6.12
N VAL A 208 6.45 -16.56 -6.62
CA VAL A 208 5.13 -17.13 -6.96
C VAL A 208 5.16 -18.62 -6.63
N PRO A 209 4.09 -19.21 -6.05
CA PRO A 209 4.03 -20.64 -5.82
C PRO A 209 4.22 -21.41 -7.12
N LYS A 210 5.02 -22.47 -7.10
CA LYS A 210 5.32 -23.28 -8.29
C LYS A 210 4.51 -24.57 -8.29
N ARG A 211 4.15 -25.07 -7.11
CA ARG A 211 3.48 -26.37 -6.99
C ARG A 211 2.02 -26.31 -7.46
N PRO A 212 1.66 -26.99 -8.56
CA PRO A 212 0.31 -26.91 -9.13
C PRO A 212 -0.77 -27.42 -8.16
N LYS A 213 -0.44 -28.41 -7.30
CA LYS A 213 -1.35 -28.98 -6.30
C LYS A 213 -1.93 -27.94 -5.33
N TYR A 214 -1.17 -26.90 -5.00
CA TYR A 214 -1.57 -25.87 -4.04
C TYR A 214 -2.03 -24.56 -4.70
N MET A 215 -1.95 -24.45 -6.04
CA MET A 215 -2.31 -23.21 -6.75
C MET A 215 -3.78 -22.82 -6.60
N LEU A 216 -4.71 -23.79 -6.56
CA LEU A 216 -6.12 -23.50 -6.34
C LEU A 216 -6.35 -22.94 -4.94
N LEU A 217 -5.73 -23.54 -3.92
CA LEU A 217 -5.81 -23.05 -2.54
C LEU A 217 -5.16 -21.67 -2.39
N CYS A 218 -4.03 -21.43 -3.07
CA CYS A 218 -3.41 -20.12 -3.16
C CYS A 218 -4.36 -19.08 -3.77
N THR A 219 -5.02 -19.42 -4.87
CA THR A 219 -6.00 -18.55 -5.54
C THR A 219 -7.14 -18.18 -4.58
N LEU A 220 -7.70 -19.16 -3.86
CA LEU A 220 -8.75 -18.92 -2.86
C LEU A 220 -8.25 -18.02 -1.71
N TYR A 221 -7.04 -18.27 -1.22
CA TYR A 221 -6.42 -17.41 -0.21
C TYR A 221 -6.32 -15.97 -0.70
N ILE A 222 -5.81 -15.75 -1.91
CA ILE A 222 -5.67 -14.41 -2.50
C ILE A 222 -7.04 -13.72 -2.63
N LEU A 223 -8.08 -14.41 -3.11
CA LEU A 223 -9.42 -13.82 -3.24
C LEU A 223 -10.00 -13.36 -1.88
N ILE A 224 -9.83 -14.18 -0.84
CA ILE A 224 -10.25 -13.82 0.53
C ILE A 224 -9.47 -12.60 1.04
N GLY A 225 -8.15 -12.61 0.86
CA GLY A 225 -7.30 -11.53 1.35
C GLY A 225 -7.48 -10.22 0.60
N LEU A 226 -7.84 -10.25 -0.70
CA LEU A 226 -8.22 -9.06 -1.46
C LEU A 226 -9.52 -8.44 -0.97
N ALA A 227 -10.50 -9.26 -0.57
CA ALA A 227 -11.70 -8.75 0.07
C ALA A 227 -11.38 -8.10 1.43
N LEU A 228 -10.51 -8.72 2.24
CA LEU A 228 -10.07 -8.14 3.51
C LEU A 228 -9.32 -6.82 3.31
N THR A 229 -8.35 -6.76 2.41
CA THR A 229 -7.60 -5.52 2.13
C THR A 229 -8.50 -4.43 1.57
N SER A 230 -9.44 -4.75 0.68
CA SER A 230 -10.43 -3.79 0.17
C SER A 230 -11.25 -3.15 1.30
N THR A 231 -11.71 -3.96 2.27
CA THR A 231 -12.45 -3.41 3.43
C THR A 231 -11.58 -2.48 4.28
N ILE A 232 -10.28 -2.78 4.43
CA ILE A 232 -9.35 -1.95 5.19
C ILE A 232 -9.06 -0.64 4.46
N ILE A 233 -8.83 -0.70 3.15
CA ILE A 233 -8.66 0.49 2.32
C ILE A 233 -9.90 1.39 2.43
N GLU A 234 -11.09 0.81 2.40
CA GLU A 234 -12.35 1.54 2.58
C GLU A 234 -12.45 2.18 3.98
N LEU A 235 -12.04 1.48 5.04
CA LEU A 235 -12.00 2.03 6.41
C LEU A 235 -10.99 3.19 6.54
N VAL A 236 -9.77 2.99 6.01
CA VAL A 236 -8.71 4.01 6.00
C VAL A 236 -9.15 5.22 5.20
N ARG A 237 -9.75 5.02 4.02
CA ARG A 237 -10.32 6.08 3.18
C ARG A 237 -11.37 6.90 3.95
N ARG A 238 -12.28 6.25 4.66
CA ARG A 238 -13.28 6.93 5.51
C ARG A 238 -12.63 7.73 6.64
N GLN A 239 -11.60 7.19 7.29
CA GLN A 239 -10.87 7.89 8.35
C GLN A 239 -10.11 9.11 7.80
N TYR A 240 -9.40 8.93 6.70
CA TYR A 240 -8.65 9.99 6.03
C TYR A 240 -9.59 11.11 5.56
N ALA A 241 -10.72 10.77 4.94
CA ALA A 241 -11.72 11.75 4.51
C ALA A 241 -12.27 12.60 5.68
N ARG A 242 -12.54 11.98 6.84
CA ARG A 242 -12.99 12.72 8.04
C ARG A 242 -11.90 13.63 8.60
N SER A 243 -10.68 13.12 8.74
CA SER A 243 -9.52 13.91 9.20
C SER A 243 -9.29 15.11 8.29
N TRP A 244 -9.38 14.90 6.98
CA TRP A 244 -9.23 15.94 5.98
C TRP A 244 -10.35 16.98 6.04
N GLN A 245 -11.60 16.56 6.30
CA GLN A 245 -12.72 17.49 6.53
C GLN A 245 -12.52 18.34 7.78
N GLN A 246 -12.03 17.75 8.87
CA GLN A 246 -11.71 18.50 10.11
C GLN A 246 -10.60 19.54 9.88
N LEU A 247 -9.53 19.16 9.18
CA LEU A 247 -8.46 20.09 8.80
C LEU A 247 -8.96 21.24 7.92
N ARG A 248 -9.84 20.94 6.95
CA ARG A 248 -10.47 21.98 6.11
C ARG A 248 -11.39 22.91 6.92
N ALA A 249 -12.17 22.37 7.84
CA ALA A 249 -13.02 23.17 8.73
C ALA A 249 -12.20 24.12 9.62
N LEU A 250 -10.98 23.74 10.00
CA LEU A 250 -10.04 24.59 10.76
C LEU A 250 -9.31 25.62 9.89
N SER A 251 -9.11 25.33 8.60
CA SER A 251 -8.41 26.23 7.68
C SER A 251 -9.12 27.58 7.46
N GLY A 252 -10.46 27.60 7.47
CA GLY A 252 -11.25 28.83 7.37
C GLY A 252 -11.05 29.77 8.57
N PRO A 253 -11.34 29.32 9.81
CA PRO A 253 -11.10 30.10 11.02
C PRO A 253 -9.63 30.54 11.19
N LEU A 254 -8.67 29.71 10.79
CA LEU A 254 -7.25 30.08 10.77
C LEU A 254 -6.95 31.19 9.75
N ALA A 255 -7.55 31.13 8.56
CA ALA A 255 -7.40 32.19 7.57
C ALA A 255 -8.02 33.51 8.04
N ASP A 256 -9.18 33.46 8.71
CA ASP A 256 -9.84 34.65 9.26
C ASP A 256 -9.06 35.27 10.42
N THR A 257 -8.45 34.46 11.28
CA THR A 257 -7.58 34.96 12.36
C THR A 257 -6.29 35.57 11.82
N LEU A 258 -5.66 34.95 10.81
CA LEU A 258 -4.51 35.54 10.11
C LEU A 258 -4.85 36.85 9.39
N ARG A 259 -6.03 36.92 8.76
CA ARG A 259 -6.51 38.13 8.08
C ARG A 259 -6.75 39.27 9.07
N ARG A 260 -7.39 39.00 10.21
CA ARG A 260 -7.55 39.96 11.31
C ARG A 260 -6.21 40.43 11.88
N LEU A 261 -5.20 39.56 11.91
CA LEU A 261 -3.83 39.92 12.30
C LEU A 261 -3.18 40.90 11.32
N GLY A 262 -3.46 40.73 10.01
CA GLY A 262 -2.96 41.61 8.95
C GLY A 262 -3.64 42.98 8.94
N ASP A 263 -4.96 43.03 9.20
CA ASP A 263 -5.73 44.27 9.22
C ASP A 263 -5.50 45.10 10.50
N ALA A 264 -5.07 44.49 11.61
CA ALA A 264 -4.75 45.16 12.89
C ALA A 264 -3.41 45.93 12.89
N GLY A 265 -3.01 46.49 11.74
CA GLY A 265 -1.75 47.20 11.55
C GLY A 265 -1.42 48.20 12.67
N ARG A 266 -0.26 47.97 13.31
CA ARG A 266 0.46 48.80 14.32
C ARG A 266 0.17 48.61 15.81
N GLY A 267 -0.66 47.66 16.20
CA GLY A 267 -0.69 47.19 17.58
C GLY A 267 -0.74 45.68 17.56
N VAL A 268 0.37 44.99 17.86
CA VAL A 268 0.35 43.53 18.01
C VAL A 268 -0.54 43.22 19.20
N ASP A 269 -1.81 42.93 18.93
CA ASP A 269 -2.78 42.60 19.95
C ASP A 269 -2.44 41.20 20.47
N VAL A 270 -1.78 41.17 21.65
CA VAL A 270 -1.22 39.96 22.28
C VAL A 270 -2.29 38.89 22.48
N SER A 271 -3.57 39.30 22.56
CA SER A 271 -4.75 38.45 22.64
C SER A 271 -4.95 37.58 21.40
N ALA A 272 -4.79 38.13 20.19
CA ALA A 272 -4.95 37.39 18.94
C ALA A 272 -3.78 36.41 18.69
N LEU A 273 -2.58 36.78 19.14
CA LEU A 273 -1.40 35.92 19.09
C LEU A 273 -1.51 34.76 20.09
N HIS A 274 -2.18 34.99 21.23
CA HIS A 274 -2.52 33.95 22.19
C HIS A 274 -3.60 32.98 21.66
N ASP A 275 -4.60 33.48 20.93
CA ASP A 275 -5.61 32.64 20.28
C ASP A 275 -5.01 31.81 19.14
N LEU A 276 -4.13 32.40 18.32
CA LEU A 276 -3.41 31.67 17.28
C LEU A 276 -2.44 30.66 17.89
N ARG A 277 -1.72 31.02 18.97
CA ARG A 277 -0.88 30.09 19.74
C ARG A 277 -1.70 28.95 20.32
N LYS A 278 -2.91 29.18 20.85
CA LYS A 278 -3.83 28.13 21.34
C LYS A 278 -4.26 27.19 20.23
N VAL A 279 -4.64 27.72 19.06
CA VAL A 279 -5.04 26.89 17.92
C VAL A 279 -3.83 26.09 17.41
N LEU A 280 -2.65 26.70 17.33
CA LEU A 280 -1.43 26.02 16.89
C LEU A 280 -0.95 24.97 17.90
N THR A 281 -0.95 25.26 19.21
CA THR A 281 -0.55 24.29 20.24
C THR A 281 -1.52 23.12 20.34
N VAL A 282 -2.80 23.33 20.08
CA VAL A 282 -3.81 22.27 19.96
C VAL A 282 -3.53 21.36 18.76
N VAL A 283 -2.96 21.90 17.67
CA VAL A 283 -2.61 21.13 16.47
C VAL A 283 -1.22 20.46 16.56
N THR A 284 -0.28 21.01 17.33
CA THR A 284 1.11 20.51 17.39
C THR A 284 1.45 19.55 18.54
N MET A 285 0.55 19.27 19.49
CA MET A 285 0.89 18.34 20.58
C MET A 285 0.82 16.87 20.13
N PRO A 286 1.94 16.12 20.13
CA PRO A 286 1.89 14.70 19.88
C PRO A 286 1.25 14.00 21.07
N ARG A 287 0.35 13.07 20.75
CA ARG A 287 -0.29 12.15 21.69
C ARG A 287 0.76 11.17 22.24
N MET A 288 1.61 11.64 23.16
CA MET A 288 2.58 10.80 23.87
C MET A 288 1.96 10.34 25.20
N GLY A 289 1.86 9.02 25.33
CA GLY A 289 1.11 8.35 26.39
C GLY A 289 1.79 8.35 27.76
N GLY A 290 1.01 7.88 28.74
CA GLY A 290 1.51 7.38 30.01
C GLY A 290 0.95 8.10 31.23
N GLY A 291 -0.13 7.54 31.82
CA GLY A 291 -0.41 7.72 33.25
C GLY A 291 -1.79 8.26 33.64
N ARG A 292 -2.60 7.34 34.20
CA ARG A 292 -3.73 7.54 35.14
C ARG A 292 -4.92 8.43 34.69
N ASN A 293 -5.97 7.70 34.29
CA ASN A 293 -7.32 8.04 33.82
C ASN A 293 -8.21 8.99 34.65
N SER A 294 -7.69 9.93 35.45
CA SER A 294 -8.53 10.96 36.09
C SER A 294 -8.13 12.38 35.68
N LEU A 295 -6.86 12.57 35.33
CA LEU A 295 -6.34 13.85 34.89
C LEU A 295 -6.60 14.11 33.40
N ALA A 296 -6.68 13.05 32.59
CA ALA A 296 -6.94 13.14 31.15
C ALA A 296 -8.39 13.56 30.85
N ASP A 297 -9.37 13.02 31.57
CA ASP A 297 -10.79 13.42 31.43
C ASP A 297 -11.03 14.84 31.92
N LYS A 298 -10.39 15.26 33.02
CA LYS A 298 -10.40 16.67 33.45
C LYS A 298 -9.81 17.58 32.39
N ARG A 299 -8.68 17.20 31.77
CA ARG A 299 -8.08 17.97 30.67
C ARG A 299 -8.93 17.97 29.41
N GLN A 300 -9.66 16.90 29.10
CA GLN A 300 -10.59 16.82 27.97
C GLN A 300 -11.81 17.72 28.19
N LEU A 301 -12.36 17.75 29.41
CA LEU A 301 -13.44 18.67 29.78
C LEU A 301 -12.95 20.13 29.80
N GLU A 302 -11.76 20.39 30.33
CA GLU A 302 -11.11 21.70 30.25
C GLU A 302 -10.84 22.10 28.79
N TRP A 303 -10.55 21.13 27.91
CA TRP A 303 -10.34 21.33 26.47
C TRP A 303 -11.63 21.71 25.76
N GLU A 304 -12.73 20.98 25.99
CA GLU A 304 -14.05 21.29 25.42
C GLU A 304 -14.59 22.62 25.97
N ALA A 305 -14.44 22.89 27.27
CA ALA A 305 -14.83 24.15 27.87
C ALA A 305 -14.00 25.34 27.36
N ALA A 306 -12.70 25.15 27.12
CA ALA A 306 -11.85 26.17 26.51
C ALA A 306 -12.23 26.42 25.03
N LEU A 307 -12.58 25.37 24.28
CA LEU A 307 -13.01 25.46 22.89
C LEU A 307 -14.36 26.19 22.78
N GLU A 308 -15.32 25.85 23.64
CA GLU A 308 -16.62 26.52 23.72
C GLU A 308 -16.49 27.97 24.19
N ALA A 309 -15.60 28.25 25.17
CA ALA A 309 -15.35 29.63 25.61
C ALA A 309 -14.77 30.50 24.49
N VAL A 310 -13.88 29.95 23.66
CA VAL A 310 -13.32 30.65 22.49
C VAL A 310 -14.40 30.87 21.42
N ILE A 311 -15.20 29.86 21.10
CA ILE A 311 -16.34 29.98 20.17
C ILE A 311 -17.35 31.03 20.67
N ARG A 312 -17.62 31.05 21.98
CA ARG A 312 -18.53 32.01 22.61
C ARG A 312 -17.99 33.44 22.57
N ASN A 313 -16.70 33.64 22.79
CA ASN A 313 -16.06 34.96 22.71
C ASN A 313 -16.02 35.50 21.27
N ILE A 314 -15.89 34.60 20.28
CA ILE A 314 -15.95 34.95 18.85
C ILE A 314 -17.38 35.33 18.44
N ASN A 315 -18.40 34.70 19.03
CA ASN A 315 -19.81 34.89 18.69
C ASN A 315 -20.53 35.94 19.55
N SER A 316 -19.95 36.38 20.67
CA SER A 316 -20.50 37.51 21.43
C SER A 316 -20.27 38.80 20.64
N PRO A 317 -21.32 39.59 20.34
CA PRO A 317 -21.12 40.92 19.80
C PRO A 317 -20.27 41.71 20.81
N SER A 318 -19.14 42.23 20.34
CA SER A 318 -18.28 43.12 21.11
C SER A 318 -19.12 44.20 21.79
N PRO A 319 -18.94 44.48 23.11
CA PRO A 319 -19.59 45.64 23.71
C PRO A 319 -19.18 46.86 22.89
N THR A 320 -20.20 47.58 22.43
CA THR A 320 -20.11 48.85 21.70
C THR A 320 -18.86 49.63 22.08
N GLN A 321 -17.93 49.72 21.12
CA GLN A 321 -16.83 50.66 21.18
C GLN A 321 -17.44 52.06 21.33
N GLN A 322 -17.35 52.63 22.54
CA GLN A 322 -17.69 54.04 22.76
C GLN A 322 -16.81 54.87 21.83
N LYS A 323 -17.44 55.45 20.81
CA LYS A 323 -16.84 56.44 19.91
C LYS A 323 -16.30 57.57 20.80
N PRO A 324 -15.03 57.98 20.70
CA PRO A 324 -14.53 59.08 21.53
C PRO A 324 -15.35 60.35 21.22
N PRO A 325 -15.65 61.20 22.21
CA PRO A 325 -16.43 62.40 22.00
C PRO A 325 -15.69 63.31 21.01
N ILE A 326 -16.37 63.68 19.93
CA ILE A 326 -15.90 64.67 18.97
C ILE A 326 -15.97 66.03 19.68
N VAL A 327 -14.81 66.55 20.09
CA VAL A 327 -14.71 67.94 20.55
C VAL A 327 -14.76 68.83 19.32
N GLN A 328 -15.92 69.43 19.06
CA GLN A 328 -16.07 70.43 18.01
C GLN A 328 -15.47 71.75 18.52
N ILE A 329 -14.23 72.05 18.10
CA ILE A 329 -13.62 73.37 18.34
C ILE A 329 -14.26 74.33 17.32
N VAL A 330 -15.20 75.16 17.79
CA VAL A 330 -15.75 76.26 17.00
C VAL A 330 -14.75 77.43 17.07
N ILE A 331 -13.99 77.62 16.00
CA ILE A 331 -13.17 78.83 15.82
C ILE A 331 -14.14 79.90 15.31
N TYR A 332 -14.43 80.92 16.14
CA TYR A 332 -15.08 82.13 15.67
C TYR A 332 -14.02 83.00 14.97
N GLU A 333 -14.09 83.05 13.64
CA GLU A 333 -13.42 84.09 12.88
C GLU A 333 -14.25 85.38 13.03
N SER A 334 -13.85 86.27 13.94
CA SER A 334 -14.44 87.60 14.06
C SER A 334 -13.98 88.46 12.88
N SER A 335 -14.90 88.76 11.97
CA SER A 335 -14.68 89.69 10.86
C SER A 335 -14.74 91.12 11.38
N VAL A 336 -13.59 91.81 11.40
CA VAL A 336 -13.51 93.28 11.28
C VAL A 336 -12.31 93.63 10.41
#